data_AF-A0A357BNY8-F1
#
_entry.id   AF-A0A357BNY8-F1
#
_cell.length_a   1.000
_cell.length_b   1.000
_cell.length_c   1.000
_cell.angle_alpha   90.00
_cell.angle_beta   90.00
_cell.angle_gamma   90.00
#
_symmetry.space_group_name_H-M   'P 1'
#
loop_
_entity.id
_entity.type
_entity.pdbx_description
1 polymer ?
#
loop_
_entity_poly.entity_id
_entity_poly.type
_entity_poly.pdbx_seq_one_letter_code
_entity_poly.pdbx_strand_id
1 'polypeptide(L)'
;MNIENKRQIATVVLAVALGLVAAFLASQHVKNSIEAQTKRLAKEYEKQIESQKSALMHEMERREQEFNKKMMEFVKAQQQIQQKQQQSTTNTVSKPEIKKEVFSVNTPAGKRALTVMIDSLSAVGGLINPGDMVDIIASINMPDPRDPKVKPQQVISVLFQDVQILAVDTSFKAGADDASYKAQQKARSLNVTLALDPEEAGLLTFVQANGKLQLSLRSPSERGTHNLQVASWDALSDYVLERQGTELTVPRSRADIGIVDDKKDEVQPFIQIFRGGREGG
;
A
#
# COMPACT_ATOMS: atom_id res chain seq x y z
N MET A 1 -83.88 2.65 27.37
CA MET A 1 -82.66 3.40 26.98
C MET A 1 -83.09 4.75 26.42
N ASN A 2 -82.76 5.83 27.13
CA ASN A 2 -83.15 7.19 26.78
C ASN A 2 -82.67 7.56 25.37
N ILE A 3 -83.56 8.20 24.62
CA ILE A 3 -83.39 8.61 23.23
C ILE A 3 -82.19 9.56 23.05
N GLU A 4 -81.77 10.27 24.09
CA GLU A 4 -80.60 11.15 24.09
C GLU A 4 -79.26 10.41 23.92
N ASN A 5 -79.06 9.24 24.55
CA ASN A 5 -77.78 8.52 24.49
C ASN A 5 -77.55 7.89 23.09
N LYS A 6 -78.63 7.49 22.40
CA LYS A 6 -78.54 6.97 21.02
C LYS A 6 -78.08 8.03 20.02
N ARG A 7 -78.47 9.30 20.21
CA ARG A 7 -78.06 10.40 19.33
C ARG A 7 -76.59 10.76 19.52
N GLN A 8 -76.10 10.75 20.75
CA GLN A 8 -74.69 11.03 21.06
C GLN A 8 -73.75 9.93 20.57
N ILE A 9 -74.14 8.66 20.69
CA ILE A 9 -73.34 7.55 20.14
C ILE A 9 -73.30 7.64 18.60
N ALA A 10 -74.42 7.97 17.96
CA ALA A 10 -74.48 8.13 16.50
C ALA A 10 -73.58 9.25 15.97
N THR A 11 -73.48 10.39 16.68
CA THR A 11 -72.60 11.49 16.26
C THR A 11 -71.11 11.17 16.43
N VAL A 12 -70.73 10.47 17.51
CA VAL A 12 -69.34 10.03 17.72
C VAL A 12 -68.92 9.03 16.65
N VAL A 13 -69.76 8.05 16.33
CA VAL A 13 -69.47 7.07 15.27
C VAL A 13 -69.35 7.75 13.90
N LEU A 14 -70.23 8.71 13.60
CA LEU A 14 -70.15 9.51 12.36
C LEU A 14 -68.84 10.31 12.27
N ALA A 15 -68.44 10.96 13.37
CA ALA A 15 -67.21 11.75 13.42
C ALA A 15 -65.96 10.87 13.22
N VAL A 16 -65.92 9.70 13.86
CA VAL A 16 -64.80 8.74 13.69
C VAL A 16 -64.77 8.19 12.26
N ALA A 17 -65.93 7.87 11.67
CA ALA A 17 -66.00 7.40 10.29
C ALA A 17 -65.50 8.45 9.29
N LEU A 18 -65.92 9.72 9.45
CA LEU A 18 -65.45 10.82 8.61
C LEU A 18 -63.93 11.08 8.78
N GLY A 19 -63.42 10.97 10.01
CA GLY A 19 -61.98 11.09 10.28
C GLY A 19 -61.14 10.01 9.58
N LEU A 20 -61.60 8.76 9.59
CA LEU A 20 -60.92 7.66 8.89
C LEU A 20 -60.93 7.83 7.37
N VAL A 21 -62.05 8.30 6.80
CA VAL A 21 -62.15 8.59 5.36
C VAL A 21 -61.20 9.72 4.96
N ALA A 22 -61.16 10.80 5.75
CA ALA A 22 -60.24 11.91 5.52
C ALA A 22 -58.77 11.47 5.60
N ALA A 23 -58.40 10.66 6.60
CA ALA A 23 -57.05 10.12 6.74
C ALA A 23 -56.65 9.20 5.59
N PHE A 24 -57.59 8.36 5.11
CA PHE A 24 -57.37 7.48 3.97
C PHE A 24 -57.15 8.28 2.67
N LEU A 25 -57.99 9.28 2.41
CA LEU A 25 -57.84 10.15 1.24
C LEU A 25 -56.55 10.97 1.28
N ALA A 26 -56.18 11.50 2.44
CA ALA A 26 -54.91 12.19 2.62
C ALA A 26 -53.72 11.26 2.37
N SER A 27 -53.74 10.05 2.93
CA SER A 27 -52.71 9.03 2.70
C SER A 27 -52.61 8.65 1.22
N GLN A 28 -53.75 8.49 0.54
CA GLN A 28 -53.77 8.14 -0.87
C GLN A 28 -53.29 9.28 -1.78
N HIS A 29 -53.63 10.53 -1.45
CA HIS A 29 -53.14 11.69 -2.19
C HIS A 29 -51.63 11.89 -2.04
N VAL A 30 -51.10 11.72 -0.82
CA VAL A 30 -49.66 11.82 -0.54
C VAL A 30 -48.87 10.71 -1.22
N LYS A 31 -49.34 9.47 -1.20
CA LYS A 31 -48.67 8.37 -1.93
C LYS A 31 -48.61 8.64 -3.43
N ASN A 32 -49.73 9.05 -4.02
CA ASN A 32 -49.81 9.33 -5.46
C ASN A 32 -48.94 10.53 -5.87
N SER A 33 -48.82 11.57 -5.02
CA SER A 33 -47.99 12.75 -5.32
C SER A 33 -46.49 12.47 -5.16
N ILE A 34 -46.10 11.68 -4.16
CA ILE A 34 -44.70 11.27 -3.95
C ILE A 34 -44.21 10.41 -5.12
N GLU A 35 -44.99 9.41 -5.55
CA GLU A 35 -44.61 8.49 -6.63
C GLU A 35 -44.44 9.22 -7.97
N ALA A 36 -45.33 10.17 -8.26
CA ALA A 36 -45.23 11.02 -9.45
C ALA A 36 -43.97 11.90 -9.43
N GLN A 37 -43.59 12.43 -8.25
CA GLN A 37 -42.36 13.21 -8.10
C GLN A 37 -41.10 12.34 -8.20
N THR A 38 -41.08 11.16 -7.59
CA THR A 38 -39.92 10.25 -7.64
C THR A 38 -39.66 9.79 -9.08
N LYS A 39 -40.70 9.47 -9.84
CA LYS A 39 -40.57 9.04 -11.24
C LYS A 39 -40.06 10.15 -12.17
N ARG A 40 -40.48 11.40 -11.94
CA ARG A 40 -39.98 12.56 -12.71
C ARG A 40 -38.52 12.83 -12.42
N LEU A 41 -38.16 12.82 -11.13
CA LEU A 41 -36.79 13.04 -10.68
C LEU A 41 -35.84 11.95 -11.20
N ALA A 42 -36.24 10.68 -11.12
CA ALA A 42 -35.46 9.56 -11.69
C ALA A 42 -35.24 9.72 -13.20
N LYS A 43 -36.28 10.09 -13.95
CA LYS A 43 -36.21 10.32 -15.39
C LYS A 43 -35.32 11.51 -15.76
N GLU A 44 -35.30 12.54 -14.92
CA GLU A 44 -34.43 13.70 -15.09
C GLU A 44 -32.96 13.35 -14.82
N TYR A 45 -32.68 12.58 -13.77
CA TYR A 45 -31.33 12.05 -13.50
C TYR A 45 -30.82 11.15 -14.62
N GLU A 46 -31.64 10.22 -15.14
CA GLU A 46 -31.27 9.37 -16.27
C GLU A 46 -30.93 10.21 -17.52
N LYS A 47 -31.77 11.19 -17.85
CA LYS A 47 -31.54 12.10 -18.97
C LYS A 47 -30.27 12.93 -18.79
N GLN A 48 -29.98 13.36 -17.57
CA GLN A 48 -28.78 14.11 -17.25
C GLN A 48 -27.53 13.26 -17.41
N ILE A 49 -27.53 12.02 -16.90
CA ILE A 49 -26.43 11.05 -17.05
C ILE A 49 -26.17 10.75 -18.53
N GLU A 50 -27.23 10.50 -19.31
CA GLU A 50 -27.12 10.19 -20.73
C GLU A 50 -26.60 11.38 -21.55
N SER A 51 -27.05 12.59 -21.23
CA SER A 51 -26.53 13.82 -21.84
C SER A 51 -25.04 14.05 -21.53
N GLN A 52 -24.62 13.85 -20.28
CA GLN A 52 -23.21 13.98 -19.88
C GLN A 52 -22.34 12.92 -20.54
N LYS A 53 -22.85 11.68 -20.62
CA LYS A 53 -22.17 10.57 -21.31
C LYS A 53 -21.99 10.88 -22.79
N SER A 54 -23.05 11.31 -23.48
CA SER A 54 -22.97 11.65 -24.91
C SER A 54 -22.00 12.81 -25.19
N ALA A 55 -22.00 13.85 -24.36
CA ALA A 55 -21.06 14.97 -24.46
C ALA A 55 -19.60 14.52 -24.25
N LEU A 56 -19.35 13.67 -23.25
CA LEU A 56 -18.02 13.10 -22.99
C LEU A 56 -17.55 12.22 -24.15
N MET A 57 -18.43 11.37 -24.69
CA MET A 57 -18.10 10.52 -25.84
C MET A 57 -17.74 11.35 -27.08
N HIS A 58 -18.47 12.43 -27.34
CA HIS A 58 -18.15 13.35 -28.45
C HIS A 58 -16.85 14.12 -28.22
N GLU A 59 -16.50 14.48 -26.99
CA GLU A 59 -15.19 15.09 -26.68
C GLU A 59 -14.05 14.08 -26.91
N MET A 60 -14.23 12.83 -26.48
CA MET A 60 -13.23 11.77 -26.70
C MET A 60 -13.02 11.48 -28.18
N GLU A 61 -14.10 11.39 -28.98
CA GLU A 61 -14.01 11.14 -30.41
C GLU A 61 -13.32 12.30 -31.15
N ARG A 62 -13.58 13.55 -30.75
CA ARG A 62 -12.83 14.72 -31.28
C ARG A 62 -11.35 14.66 -30.92
N ARG A 63 -11.02 14.31 -29.67
CA ARG A 63 -9.61 14.14 -29.26
C ARG A 63 -8.93 13.00 -30.01
N GLU A 64 -9.64 11.91 -30.27
CA GLU A 64 -9.12 10.78 -31.04
C GLU A 64 -8.85 11.17 -32.49
N GLN A 65 -9.75 11.95 -33.11
CA GLN A 65 -9.53 12.51 -34.45
C GLN A 65 -8.37 13.51 -34.49
N GLU A 66 -8.25 14.39 -33.49
CA GLU A 66 -7.13 15.31 -33.37
C GLU A 66 -5.81 14.57 -33.14
N PHE A 67 -5.82 13.54 -32.30
CA PHE A 67 -4.68 12.68 -32.04
C PHE A 67 -4.26 11.94 -33.32
N ASN A 68 -5.20 11.30 -34.02
CA ASN A 68 -4.91 10.59 -35.27
C ASN A 68 -4.43 11.54 -36.37
N LYS A 69 -4.96 12.77 -36.43
CA LYS A 69 -4.48 13.82 -37.34
C LYS A 69 -3.05 14.25 -37.00
N LYS A 70 -2.75 14.54 -35.73
CA LYS A 70 -1.40 14.90 -35.26
C LYS A 70 -0.41 13.75 -35.46
N MET A 71 -0.84 12.51 -35.26
CA MET A 71 -0.05 11.32 -35.54
C MET A 71 0.23 11.18 -37.03
N MET A 72 -0.74 11.41 -37.90
CA MET A 72 -0.51 11.44 -39.35
C MET A 72 0.41 12.59 -39.77
N GLU A 73 0.26 13.79 -39.19
CA GLU A 73 1.16 14.92 -39.44
C GLU A 73 2.58 14.62 -38.99
N PHE A 74 2.74 13.98 -37.83
CA PHE A 74 4.03 13.53 -37.32
C PHE A 74 4.67 12.48 -38.23
N VAL A 75 3.91 11.49 -38.70
CA VAL A 75 4.38 10.47 -39.65
C VAL A 75 4.77 11.11 -41.00
N LYS A 76 3.98 12.06 -41.51
CA LYS A 76 4.31 12.80 -42.73
C LYS A 76 5.55 13.67 -42.56
N ALA A 77 5.70 14.35 -41.42
CA ALA A 77 6.88 15.14 -41.11
C ALA A 77 8.13 14.25 -41.01
N GLN A 78 8.03 13.08 -40.38
CA GLN A 78 9.08 12.06 -40.35
C GLN A 78 9.45 11.56 -41.75
N GLN A 79 8.47 11.32 -42.61
CA GLN A 79 8.71 10.94 -44.02
C GLN A 79 9.38 12.06 -44.82
N GLN A 80 8.99 13.32 -44.61
CA GLN A 80 9.64 14.48 -45.24
C GLN A 80 11.08 14.68 -44.74
N ILE A 81 11.35 14.43 -43.45
CA ILE A 81 12.71 14.45 -42.89
C ILE A 81 13.55 13.34 -43.52
N GLN A 82 13.00 12.14 -43.71
CA GLN A 82 13.69 11.03 -44.40
C GLN A 82 13.93 11.32 -45.89
N GLN A 83 13.00 11.97 -46.58
CA GLN A 83 13.17 12.36 -47.99
C GLN A 83 14.19 13.50 -48.16
N LYS A 84 14.24 14.48 -47.25
CA LYS A 84 15.27 15.54 -47.25
C LYS A 84 16.67 15.04 -46.90
N GLN A 85 16.79 13.91 -46.20
CA GLN A 85 18.09 13.29 -45.87
C GLN A 85 18.71 12.51 -47.04
N GLN A 86 18.01 12.30 -48.16
CA GLN A 86 18.56 11.58 -49.33
C GLN A 86 19.21 12.47 -50.41
N GLN A 87 19.30 13.80 -50.20
CA GLN A 87 19.95 14.73 -51.14
C GLN A 87 21.12 15.54 -50.56
N SER A 88 21.69 15.11 -49.43
CA SER A 88 22.93 15.72 -48.90
C SER A 88 23.98 14.65 -48.67
N THR A 89 24.81 14.44 -49.67
CA THR A 89 26.07 13.71 -49.57
C THR A 89 27.02 14.47 -48.65
N THR A 90 27.13 14.02 -47.40
CA THR A 90 28.31 13.86 -46.52
C THR A 90 27.83 13.97 -45.09
N ASN A 91 27.58 12.81 -44.48
CA ASN A 91 27.59 12.47 -43.06
C ASN A 91 26.51 11.42 -42.83
N THR A 92 26.97 10.17 -42.76
CA THR A 92 26.20 8.95 -42.55
C THR A 92 25.31 9.08 -41.30
N VAL A 93 24.00 9.30 -41.51
CA VAL A 93 22.98 9.13 -40.47
C VAL A 93 22.48 7.70 -40.56
N SER A 94 23.17 6.81 -39.86
CA SER A 94 22.58 5.55 -39.42
C SER A 94 21.46 5.88 -38.43
N LYS A 95 20.37 5.10 -38.48
CA LYS A 95 19.45 4.85 -37.35
C LYS A 95 20.26 4.97 -36.05
N PRO A 96 19.84 5.73 -35.01
CA PRO A 96 20.61 5.80 -33.79
C PRO A 96 20.66 4.38 -33.24
N GLU A 97 21.74 3.69 -33.55
CA GLU A 97 22.18 2.50 -32.90
C GLU A 97 22.48 3.02 -31.51
N ILE A 98 21.49 2.92 -30.62
CA ILE A 98 21.68 3.23 -29.21
C ILE A 98 22.78 2.27 -28.82
N LYS A 99 24.02 2.78 -28.75
CA LYS A 99 25.16 1.99 -28.33
C LYS A 99 24.72 1.30 -27.04
N LYS A 100 24.92 -0.02 -26.93
CA LYS A 100 24.67 -0.80 -25.70
C LYS A 100 25.42 -0.26 -24.46
N GLU A 101 26.18 0.82 -24.64
CA GLU A 101 26.87 1.59 -23.61
C GLU A 101 26.01 2.66 -22.93
N VAL A 102 24.82 2.99 -23.44
CA VAL A 102 23.91 3.90 -22.73
C VAL A 102 23.22 3.13 -21.60
N PHE A 103 23.51 3.50 -20.35
CA PHE A 103 23.03 2.78 -19.15
C PHE A 103 21.50 2.70 -19.05
N SER A 104 20.76 3.65 -19.65
CA SER A 104 19.29 3.60 -19.73
C SER A 104 18.76 2.38 -20.50
N VAL A 105 19.53 1.83 -21.44
CA VAL A 105 19.18 0.61 -22.19
C VAL A 105 19.23 -0.64 -21.31
N ASN A 106 20.08 -0.64 -20.28
CA ASN A 106 20.25 -1.77 -19.36
C ASN A 106 19.22 -1.78 -18.22
N THR A 107 18.42 -0.71 -18.10
CA THR A 107 17.33 -0.67 -17.11
C THR A 107 16.13 -1.47 -17.64
N PRO A 108 15.64 -2.48 -16.92
CA PRO A 108 14.48 -3.27 -17.35
C PRO A 108 13.24 -2.40 -17.60
N ALA A 109 12.41 -2.82 -18.55
CA ALA A 109 11.18 -2.11 -18.89
C ALA A 109 10.26 -2.00 -17.66
N GLY A 110 9.73 -0.80 -17.41
CA GLY A 110 8.88 -0.50 -16.25
C GLY A 110 9.65 -0.24 -14.95
N LYS A 111 10.94 -0.56 -14.87
CA LYS A 111 11.79 -0.27 -13.71
C LYS A 111 12.51 1.08 -13.86
N ARG A 112 13.04 1.59 -12.75
CA ARG A 112 13.87 2.79 -12.63
C ARG A 112 15.20 2.41 -12.02
N ALA A 113 16.28 2.92 -12.60
CA ALA A 113 17.61 2.83 -12.00
C ALA A 113 17.74 3.88 -10.90
N LEU A 114 17.87 3.45 -9.65
CA LEU A 114 18.12 4.33 -8.50
C LEU A 114 19.42 3.93 -7.81
N THR A 115 20.32 4.89 -7.64
CA THR A 115 21.59 4.69 -6.93
C THR A 115 21.43 5.07 -5.47
N VAL A 116 21.81 4.14 -4.58
CA VAL A 116 21.90 4.38 -3.14
C VAL A 116 23.33 4.17 -2.67
N MET A 117 23.73 4.94 -1.67
CA MET A 117 25.01 4.76 -0.99
C MET A 117 24.80 3.85 0.22
N ILE A 118 25.57 2.78 0.29
CA ILE A 118 25.46 1.76 1.34
C ILE A 118 26.85 1.39 1.85
N ASP A 119 26.98 1.08 3.13
CA ASP A 119 28.25 0.59 3.68
C ASP A 119 28.64 -0.73 3.03
N SER A 120 29.93 -0.93 2.72
CA SER A 120 30.41 -2.12 2.01
C SER A 120 30.07 -3.42 2.76
N LEU A 121 30.17 -3.40 4.09
CA LEU A 121 29.77 -4.53 4.94
C LEU A 121 28.28 -4.87 4.81
N SER A 122 27.43 -3.84 4.78
CA SER A 122 25.99 -3.97 4.60
C SER A 122 25.61 -4.39 3.17
N ALA A 123 26.52 -4.24 2.21
CA ALA A 123 26.39 -4.70 0.83
C ALA A 123 27.08 -6.05 0.62
N VAL A 124 26.81 -7.02 1.51
CA VAL A 124 27.36 -8.38 1.44
C VAL A 124 28.90 -8.39 1.47
N GLY A 125 29.50 -7.45 2.21
CA GLY A 125 30.95 -7.29 2.28
C GLY A 125 31.60 -6.90 0.95
N GLY A 126 30.87 -6.23 0.06
CA GLY A 126 31.37 -5.85 -1.27
C GLY A 126 31.58 -7.05 -2.20
N LEU A 127 30.81 -8.12 -2.02
CA LEU A 127 30.76 -9.29 -2.91
C LEU A 127 29.47 -9.28 -3.73
N ILE A 128 29.21 -8.17 -4.42
CA ILE A 128 28.02 -7.96 -5.25
C ILE A 128 28.40 -7.46 -6.63
N ASN A 129 27.58 -7.82 -7.62
CA ASN A 129 27.84 -7.53 -9.03
C ASN A 129 26.62 -6.96 -9.74
N PRO A 130 26.83 -6.21 -10.83
CA PRO A 130 25.78 -5.96 -11.81
C PRO A 130 25.19 -7.29 -12.31
N GLY A 131 23.87 -7.44 -12.19
CA GLY A 131 23.12 -8.63 -12.54
C GLY A 131 22.65 -9.46 -11.34
N ASP A 132 23.23 -9.27 -10.15
CA ASP A 132 22.84 -10.01 -8.95
C ASP A 132 21.44 -9.58 -8.47
N MET A 133 20.75 -10.51 -7.81
CA MET A 133 19.44 -10.28 -7.18
C MET A 133 19.63 -10.13 -5.67
N VAL A 134 19.02 -9.11 -5.07
CA VAL A 134 19.11 -8.83 -3.64
C VAL A 134 17.75 -8.55 -3.03
N ASP A 135 17.64 -8.84 -1.74
CA ASP A 135 16.59 -8.28 -0.90
C ASP A 135 17.14 -7.06 -0.16
N ILE A 136 16.30 -6.05 0.01
CA ILE A 136 16.66 -4.80 0.66
C ILE A 136 16.04 -4.80 2.07
N ILE A 137 16.90 -4.88 3.07
CA ILE A 137 16.54 -4.77 4.48
C ILE A 137 16.76 -3.34 4.91
N ALA A 138 15.78 -2.77 5.61
CA ALA A 138 15.90 -1.44 6.19
C ALA A 138 15.74 -1.47 7.70
N SER A 139 16.53 -0.64 8.35
CA SER A 139 16.43 -0.30 9.76
C SER A 139 16.07 1.17 9.87
N ILE A 140 14.83 1.46 10.26
CA ILE A 140 14.28 2.83 10.36
C ILE A 140 13.86 3.12 11.79
N ASN A 141 14.05 4.36 12.24
CA ASN A 141 13.52 4.83 13.51
C ASN A 141 12.14 5.41 13.27
N MET A 142 11.11 4.69 13.69
CA MET A 142 9.73 5.10 13.52
C MET A 142 9.30 5.94 14.73
N PRO A 143 8.84 7.19 14.53
CA PRO A 143 8.28 7.99 15.61
C PRO A 143 6.95 7.39 16.08
N ASP A 144 6.63 7.56 17.36
CA ASP A 144 5.32 7.17 17.88
C ASP A 144 4.26 8.16 17.35
N PRO A 145 3.22 7.68 16.63
CA PRO A 145 2.18 8.54 16.07
C PRO A 145 1.26 9.15 17.13
N ARG A 146 1.24 8.61 18.35
CA ARG A 146 0.37 9.05 19.45
C ARG A 146 1.04 10.06 20.37
N ASP A 147 2.36 9.94 20.58
CA ASP A 147 3.12 10.89 21.41
C ASP A 147 4.52 11.17 20.82
N PRO A 148 4.75 12.37 20.24
CA PRO A 148 6.05 12.77 19.72
C PRO A 148 7.19 12.81 20.76
N LYS A 149 6.87 12.77 22.07
CA LYS A 149 7.85 12.77 23.15
C LYS A 149 8.40 11.37 23.46
N VAL A 150 7.74 10.32 22.96
CA VAL A 150 8.22 8.94 23.10
C VAL A 150 9.43 8.76 22.18
N LYS A 151 10.45 8.06 22.68
CA LYS A 151 11.65 7.77 21.88
C LYS A 151 11.25 6.96 20.65
N PRO A 152 11.71 7.33 19.44
CA PRO A 152 11.43 6.56 18.24
C PRO A 152 11.82 5.09 18.40
N GLN A 153 10.94 4.20 17.97
CA GLN A 153 11.19 2.77 17.98
C GLN A 153 11.92 2.37 16.71
N GLN A 154 13.02 1.62 16.86
CA GLN A 154 13.72 1.06 15.72
C GLN A 154 12.92 -0.13 15.18
N VAL A 155 12.63 -0.09 13.88
CA VAL A 155 11.92 -1.12 13.13
C VAL A 155 12.86 -1.66 12.05
N ILE A 156 13.00 -2.99 11.99
CA ILE A 156 13.81 -3.68 10.98
C ILE A 156 12.89 -4.56 10.15
N SER A 157 12.90 -4.38 8.84
CA SER A 157 12.08 -5.17 7.91
C SER A 157 12.76 -5.31 6.56
N VAL A 158 12.49 -6.43 5.88
CA VAL A 158 12.70 -6.51 4.43
C VAL A 158 11.67 -5.59 3.77
N LEU A 159 12.14 -4.65 2.96
CA LEU A 159 11.30 -3.69 2.24
C LEU A 159 10.95 -4.20 0.84
N PHE A 160 11.97 -4.61 0.09
CA PHE A 160 11.84 -5.06 -1.29
C PHE A 160 12.57 -6.38 -1.43
N GLN A 161 11.94 -7.32 -2.13
CA GLN A 161 12.54 -8.60 -2.47
C GLN A 161 12.74 -8.67 -3.98
N ASP A 162 13.69 -9.48 -4.42
CA ASP A 162 13.96 -9.71 -5.85
C ASP A 162 14.42 -8.47 -6.64
N VAL A 163 15.24 -7.63 -6.02
CA VAL A 163 15.72 -6.40 -6.66
C VAL A 163 17.02 -6.69 -7.41
N GLN A 164 17.04 -6.37 -8.71
CA GLN A 164 18.25 -6.50 -9.53
C GLN A 164 19.23 -5.35 -9.29
N ILE A 165 20.50 -5.67 -9.10
CA ILE A 165 21.60 -4.70 -9.16
C ILE A 165 21.95 -4.41 -10.63
N LEU A 166 21.91 -3.15 -11.02
CA LEU A 166 22.28 -2.67 -12.36
C LEU A 166 23.73 -2.19 -12.43
N ALA A 167 24.25 -1.62 -11.35
CA ALA A 167 25.63 -1.16 -11.28
C ALA A 167 26.15 -1.14 -9.83
N VAL A 168 27.47 -1.30 -9.68
CA VAL A 168 28.21 -1.07 -8.43
C VAL A 168 29.32 -0.06 -8.74
N ASP A 169 29.27 1.08 -8.07
CA ASP A 169 30.03 2.30 -8.36
C ASP A 169 29.95 2.69 -9.84
N THR A 170 31.06 2.57 -10.58
CA THR A 170 31.13 2.87 -12.00
C THR A 170 31.04 1.62 -12.89
N SER A 171 30.96 0.43 -12.28
CA SER A 171 30.86 -0.84 -13.01
C SER A 171 29.40 -1.22 -13.23
N PHE A 172 29.02 -1.41 -14.49
CA PHE A 172 27.70 -1.87 -14.91
C PHE A 172 27.77 -3.11 -15.83
N LYS A 173 28.94 -3.74 -15.92
CA LYS A 173 29.14 -4.98 -16.68
C LYS A 173 29.07 -6.16 -15.72
N ALA A 174 28.48 -7.26 -16.19
CA ALA A 174 28.44 -8.50 -15.42
C ALA A 174 29.85 -9.08 -15.27
N GLY A 175 30.16 -9.54 -14.06
CA GLY A 175 31.46 -10.11 -13.69
C GLY A 175 32.44 -9.08 -13.17
N ALA A 176 32.70 -9.12 -11.86
CA ALA A 176 33.85 -8.48 -11.23
C ALA A 176 35.09 -9.38 -11.32
N ASP A 177 36.23 -8.76 -11.59
CA ASP A 177 37.54 -9.37 -11.40
C ASP A 177 37.97 -9.30 -9.92
N ASP A 178 38.98 -10.09 -9.53
CA ASP A 178 39.50 -10.07 -8.16
C ASP A 178 39.93 -8.67 -7.69
N ALA A 179 40.35 -7.80 -8.61
CA ALA A 179 40.76 -6.44 -8.30
C ALA A 179 39.56 -5.57 -7.87
N SER A 180 38.43 -5.67 -8.56
CA SER A 180 37.22 -4.92 -8.23
C SER A 180 36.61 -5.37 -6.90
N TYR A 181 36.54 -6.67 -6.59
CA TYR A 181 36.12 -7.13 -5.26
C TYR A 181 37.03 -6.60 -4.15
N LYS A 182 38.36 -6.65 -4.34
CA LYS A 182 39.31 -6.10 -3.37
C LYS A 182 39.15 -4.59 -3.18
N ALA A 183 38.81 -3.86 -4.24
CA ALA A 183 38.53 -2.43 -4.15
C ALA A 183 37.22 -2.18 -3.37
N GLN A 184 36.16 -2.93 -3.68
CA GLN A 184 34.87 -2.83 -3.01
C GLN A 184 34.95 -3.18 -1.51
N GLN A 185 35.70 -4.22 -1.15
CA GLN A 185 35.94 -4.63 0.24
C GLN A 185 36.75 -3.62 1.05
N LYS A 186 37.67 -2.90 0.40
CA LYS A 186 38.45 -1.84 1.05
C LYS A 186 37.68 -0.52 1.17
N ALA A 187 36.68 -0.32 0.32
CA ALA A 187 35.83 0.86 0.37
C ALA A 187 34.97 0.84 1.64
N ARG A 188 34.77 2.01 2.25
CA ARG A 188 33.86 2.16 3.39
C ARG A 188 32.40 2.00 2.97
N SER A 189 32.07 2.59 1.82
CA SER A 189 30.74 2.56 1.22
C SER A 189 30.83 2.33 -0.28
N LEU A 190 29.75 1.80 -0.84
CA LEU A 190 29.56 1.50 -2.25
C LEU A 190 28.34 2.26 -2.76
N ASN A 191 28.38 2.71 -4.01
CA ASN A 191 27.20 3.20 -4.69
C ASN A 191 26.56 2.05 -5.46
N VAL A 192 25.39 1.58 -5.02
CA VAL A 192 24.70 0.47 -5.65
C VAL A 192 23.50 1.01 -6.41
N THR A 193 23.46 0.75 -7.71
CA THR A 193 22.32 1.14 -8.57
C THR A 193 21.39 -0.04 -8.73
N LEU A 194 20.13 0.15 -8.35
CA LEU A 194 19.10 -0.87 -8.24
C LEU A 194 18.00 -0.66 -9.28
N ALA A 195 17.44 -1.75 -9.78
CA ALA A 195 16.28 -1.74 -10.68
C ALA A 195 14.98 -1.85 -9.87
N LEU A 196 14.29 -0.72 -9.67
CA LEU A 196 13.13 -0.62 -8.78
C LEU A 196 11.87 -0.25 -9.55
N ASP A 197 10.71 -0.65 -9.06
CA ASP A 197 9.45 -0.10 -9.56
C ASP A 197 9.35 1.41 -9.25
N PRO A 198 8.52 2.15 -10.00
CA PRO A 198 8.30 3.56 -9.79
C PRO A 198 8.03 3.97 -8.34
N GLU A 199 7.21 3.19 -7.65
CA GLU A 199 6.83 3.42 -6.25
C GLU A 199 7.95 3.04 -5.28
N GLU A 200 8.59 1.88 -5.50
CA GLU A 200 9.74 1.40 -4.71
C GLU A 200 10.88 2.42 -4.71
N ALA A 201 11.15 3.08 -5.85
CA ALA A 201 12.18 4.11 -5.94
C ALA A 201 11.92 5.31 -5.00
N GLY A 202 10.67 5.75 -4.89
CA GLY A 202 10.28 6.83 -3.98
C GLY A 202 10.43 6.42 -2.51
N LEU A 203 9.95 5.23 -2.18
CA LEU A 203 10.04 4.66 -0.83
C LEU A 203 11.49 4.41 -0.40
N LEU A 204 12.34 3.87 -1.29
CA LEU A 204 13.75 3.63 -0.98
C LEU A 204 14.49 4.95 -0.71
N THR A 205 14.19 6.00 -1.48
CA THR A 205 14.75 7.34 -1.27
C THR A 205 14.38 7.89 0.12
N PHE A 206 13.13 7.72 0.53
CA PHE A 206 12.68 8.11 1.86
C PHE A 206 13.41 7.34 2.97
N VAL A 207 13.55 6.02 2.81
CA VAL A 207 14.22 5.16 3.78
C VAL A 207 15.72 5.48 3.89
N GLN A 208 16.39 5.73 2.76
CA GLN A 208 17.80 6.12 2.74
C GLN A 208 18.04 7.41 3.54
N ALA A 209 17.08 8.35 3.53
CA ALA A 209 17.17 9.59 4.31
C ALA A 209 16.90 9.41 5.81
N ASN A 210 16.18 8.35 6.21
CA ASN A 210 15.65 8.20 7.58
C ASN A 210 16.16 6.94 8.31
N GLY A 211 17.05 6.15 7.70
CA GLY A 211 17.48 4.87 8.24
C GLY A 211 18.77 4.33 7.64
N LYS A 212 19.00 3.04 7.89
CA LYS A 212 20.12 2.29 7.33
C LYS A 212 19.61 1.18 6.43
N LEU A 213 20.31 0.97 5.33
CA LEU A 213 20.03 -0.09 4.37
C LEU A 213 21.05 -1.22 4.51
N GLN A 214 20.59 -2.45 4.27
CA GLN A 214 21.39 -3.66 4.17
C GLN A 214 20.88 -4.51 3.02
N LEU A 215 21.78 -5.13 2.28
CA LEU A 215 21.45 -6.03 1.18
C LEU A 215 21.66 -7.47 1.64
N SER A 216 20.73 -8.33 1.25
CA SER A 216 20.86 -9.78 1.33
C SER A 216 20.93 -10.34 -0.08
N LEU A 217 22.01 -11.02 -0.42
CA LEU A 217 22.18 -11.63 -1.76
C LEU A 217 21.27 -12.85 -1.90
N ARG A 218 20.47 -12.88 -2.97
CA ARG A 218 19.61 -14.02 -3.28
C ARG A 218 20.36 -15.05 -4.11
N SER A 219 19.95 -16.31 -3.98
CA SER A 219 20.42 -17.35 -4.91
C SER A 219 19.84 -17.09 -6.31
N PRO A 220 20.62 -17.20 -7.39
CA PRO A 220 20.11 -17.06 -8.76
C PRO A 220 19.03 -18.07 -9.14
N SER A 221 18.89 -19.17 -8.37
CA SER A 221 17.91 -20.23 -8.59
C SER A 221 16.61 -20.01 -7.81
N GLU A 222 16.61 -19.08 -6.86
CA GLU A 222 15.45 -18.80 -6.01
C GLU A 222 14.35 -18.10 -6.82
N ARG A 223 13.10 -18.48 -6.57
CA ARG A 223 11.94 -17.89 -7.25
C ARG A 223 10.86 -17.58 -6.25
N GLY A 224 10.19 -16.44 -6.47
CA GLY A 224 9.07 -15.99 -5.66
C GLY A 224 9.49 -15.03 -4.55
N THR A 225 8.50 -14.47 -3.89
CA THR A 225 8.66 -13.58 -2.74
C THR A 225 7.89 -14.15 -1.55
N HIS A 226 8.36 -13.85 -0.36
CA HIS A 226 7.76 -14.34 0.88
C HIS A 226 7.07 -13.21 1.63
N ASN A 227 5.97 -13.52 2.32
CA ASN A 227 5.38 -12.59 3.28
C ASN A 227 6.18 -12.69 4.58
N LEU A 228 7.01 -11.69 4.83
CA LEU A 228 7.91 -11.65 5.97
C LEU A 228 7.32 -10.76 7.06
N GLN A 229 7.39 -11.25 8.29
CA GLN A 229 7.03 -10.44 9.45
C GLN A 229 8.14 -9.44 9.76
N VAL A 230 7.77 -8.33 10.40
CA VAL A 230 8.73 -7.35 10.92
C VAL A 230 9.62 -8.04 11.96
N ALA A 231 10.93 -7.83 11.88
CA ALA A 231 11.86 -8.38 12.85
C ALA A 231 11.69 -7.64 14.20
N SER A 232 11.22 -8.36 15.20
CA SER A 232 11.03 -7.89 16.57
C SER A 232 11.61 -8.88 17.58
N TRP A 233 11.73 -8.47 18.84
CA TRP A 233 12.13 -9.39 19.90
C TRP A 233 11.13 -10.54 20.08
N ASP A 234 9.83 -10.26 19.94
CA ASP A 234 8.80 -11.29 19.99
C ASP A 234 8.96 -12.27 18.83
N ALA A 235 9.12 -11.77 17.60
CA ALA A 235 9.33 -12.62 16.42
C ALA A 235 10.60 -13.48 16.52
N LEU A 236 11.68 -12.94 17.09
CA LEU A 236 12.91 -13.69 17.34
C LEU A 236 12.71 -14.77 18.42
N SER A 237 12.01 -14.43 19.51
CA SER A 237 11.68 -15.36 20.58
C SER A 237 10.83 -16.52 20.06
N ASP A 238 9.76 -16.21 19.32
CA ASP A 238 8.87 -17.20 18.72
C ASP A 238 9.65 -18.10 17.76
N TYR A 239 10.49 -17.52 16.89
CA TYR A 239 11.33 -18.30 15.98
C TYR A 239 12.28 -19.26 16.71
N VAL A 240 12.97 -18.79 17.77
CA VAL A 240 13.91 -19.62 18.53
C VAL A 240 13.17 -20.69 19.34
N LEU A 241 12.00 -20.38 19.89
CA LEU A 241 11.16 -21.36 20.60
C LEU A 241 10.67 -22.45 19.65
N GLU A 242 10.11 -22.07 18.49
CA GLU A 242 9.57 -23.02 17.51
C GLU A 242 10.65 -23.88 16.85
N ARG A 243 11.81 -23.29 16.51
CA ARG A 243 12.86 -24.00 15.75
C ARG A 243 13.90 -24.69 16.63
N GLN A 244 14.17 -24.15 17.82
CA GLN A 244 15.26 -24.61 18.69
C GLN A 244 14.78 -25.05 20.07
N GLY A 245 13.48 -24.89 20.39
CA GLY A 245 12.91 -25.28 21.68
C GLY A 245 13.42 -24.44 22.86
N THR A 246 14.07 -23.30 22.60
CA THR A 246 14.62 -22.44 23.65
C THR A 246 13.74 -21.21 23.81
N GLU A 247 13.28 -20.97 25.04
CA GLU A 247 12.49 -19.78 25.36
C GLU A 247 13.41 -18.59 25.66
N LEU A 248 13.20 -17.47 24.97
CA LEU A 248 13.91 -16.22 25.22
C LEU A 248 13.04 -15.28 26.05
N THR A 249 13.53 -14.81 27.19
CA THR A 249 12.81 -13.78 27.95
C THR A 249 12.93 -12.42 27.24
N VAL A 250 11.86 -12.01 26.56
CA VAL A 250 11.79 -10.69 25.90
C VAL A 250 11.58 -9.59 26.95
N PRO A 251 12.45 -8.57 27.06
CA PRO A 251 12.22 -7.44 27.94
C PRO A 251 11.07 -6.58 27.41
N ARG A 252 9.87 -6.74 27.98
CA ARG A 252 8.74 -5.86 27.65
C ARG A 252 9.01 -4.45 28.15
N SER A 253 9.01 -3.47 27.25
CA SER A 253 9.04 -2.06 27.61
C SER A 253 7.80 -1.76 28.47
N ARG A 254 8.00 -1.10 29.63
CA ARG A 254 6.94 -0.76 30.61
C ARG A 254 5.80 0.14 30.09
N ALA A 255 5.79 0.50 28.81
CA ALA A 255 4.88 1.50 28.25
C ALA A 255 3.41 1.05 28.16
N ASP A 256 3.12 -0.25 28.22
CA ASP A 256 1.73 -0.79 28.19
C ASP A 256 1.34 -1.51 29.49
N ILE A 257 1.78 -1.02 30.65
CA ILE A 257 0.99 -1.23 31.87
C ILE A 257 0.03 -0.04 31.96
N GLY A 258 -1.03 -0.10 31.16
CA GLY A 258 -2.27 0.54 31.59
C GLY A 258 -2.57 -0.03 32.97
N ILE A 259 -2.52 0.82 34.00
CA ILE A 259 -3.03 0.49 35.32
C ILE A 259 -4.52 0.21 35.10
N VAL A 260 -4.86 -1.06 34.91
CA VAL A 260 -6.20 -1.54 35.26
C VAL A 260 -6.24 -1.37 36.77
N ASP A 261 -7.05 -0.42 37.22
CA ASP A 261 -7.34 -0.16 38.63
C ASP A 261 -8.01 -1.42 39.21
N ASP A 262 -7.20 -2.40 39.56
CA ASP A 262 -7.65 -3.61 40.24
C ASP A 262 -7.70 -3.32 41.74
N LYS A 263 -8.61 -2.41 42.11
CA LYS A 263 -9.04 -2.25 43.49
C LYS A 263 -10.27 -3.09 43.74
N LYS A 264 -9.97 -4.22 44.40
CA LYS A 264 -10.79 -5.04 45.29
C LYS A 264 -11.54 -6.18 44.62
N ASP A 265 -10.87 -7.33 44.61
CA ASP A 265 -11.40 -8.54 45.26
C ASP A 265 -10.27 -9.24 46.02
N GLU A 266 -9.93 -8.72 47.22
CA GLU A 266 -9.15 -9.49 48.18
C GLU A 266 -10.01 -10.67 48.67
N VAL A 267 -9.82 -11.85 48.08
CA VAL A 267 -10.35 -13.09 48.65
C VAL A 267 -9.52 -13.42 49.89
N GLN A 268 -10.06 -13.13 51.08
CA GLN A 268 -9.48 -13.61 52.33
C GLN A 268 -9.59 -15.14 52.39
N PRO A 269 -8.51 -15.87 52.70
CA PRO A 269 -8.61 -17.29 52.98
C PRO A 269 -9.27 -17.49 54.35
N PHE A 270 -10.51 -17.97 54.38
CA PHE A 270 -11.14 -18.44 55.61
C PHE A 270 -10.67 -19.87 55.87
N ILE A 271 -10.01 -20.09 57.01
CA ILE A 271 -9.64 -21.44 57.45
C ILE A 271 -10.84 -22.02 58.23
N GLN A 272 -11.50 -23.05 57.69
CA GLN A 272 -12.46 -23.86 58.44
C GLN A 272 -11.73 -24.94 59.23
N ILE A 273 -11.69 -24.80 60.56
CA ILE A 273 -11.18 -25.83 61.46
C ILE A 273 -12.32 -26.79 61.78
N PHE A 274 -12.27 -28.01 61.24
CA PHE A 274 -13.18 -29.10 61.61
C PHE A 274 -12.70 -29.75 62.92
N ARG A 275 -13.45 -29.54 64.01
CA ARG A 275 -13.25 -30.27 65.28
C ARG A 275 -14.05 -31.57 65.23
N GLY A 276 -13.39 -32.65 64.75
CA GLY A 276 -13.93 -34.01 64.81
C GLY A 276 -13.92 -34.53 66.25
N GLY A 277 -15.09 -34.75 66.82
CA GLY A 277 -15.27 -35.28 68.18
C GLY A 277 -14.93 -36.76 68.30
N ARG A 278 -14.60 -37.17 69.53
CA ARG A 278 -14.69 -38.55 69.98
C ARG A 278 -15.16 -38.54 71.44
N GLU A 279 -16.33 -39.14 71.66
CA GLU A 279 -16.92 -39.46 72.96
C GLU A 279 -16.22 -40.66 73.63
N GLY A 280 -16.37 -40.77 74.96
CA GLY A 280 -16.41 -42.05 75.67
C GLY A 280 -15.29 -42.27 76.69
N GLY A 281 -15.65 -42.17 77.98
CA GLY A 281 -14.84 -42.53 79.15
C GLY A 281 -15.30 -41.82 80.41
#